data_AF-A0A6J6Q718-F1
#
_entry.id   AF-A0A6J6Q718-F1
#
_cell.length_a   1.000
_cell.length_b   1.000
_cell.length_c   1.000
_cell.angle_alpha   90.00
_cell.angle_beta   90.00
_cell.angle_gamma   90.00
#
_symmetry.space_group_name_H-M   'P 1'
#
loop_
_entity.id
_entity.type
_entity.pdbx_description
1 polymer ?
#
loop_
_entity_poly.entity_id
_entity_poly.type
_entity_poly.pdbx_seq_one_letter_code
_entity_poly.pdbx_strand_id
1 'polypeptide(L)'
;MNGPNVLILDEPTNDFDVETLTALEDLLDGFAGTLLVISHDRYFLERVCDDFVGLYGDRKLSSLTGGIDEYLAVRRSQGSNNKSASAKPITSSADQRVTAKAITRAERQIEKLDKREHEIHAELIEHSTNFELIATLNAELLELQATRVSLENLWLELTEAMA
;
A
#
# COMPACT_ATOMS: atom_id res chain seq x y z
N MET A 1 7.24 -4.51 -35.62
CA MET A 1 6.56 -5.07 -34.43
C MET A 1 6.01 -3.87 -33.66
N ASN A 2 4.70 -3.79 -33.46
CA ASN A 2 4.07 -2.71 -32.68
C ASN A 2 4.27 -3.02 -31.20
N GLY A 3 5.35 -2.52 -30.60
CA GLY A 3 5.50 -2.50 -29.15
C GLY A 3 4.49 -1.55 -28.52
N PRO A 4 4.15 -1.72 -27.23
CA PRO A 4 3.31 -0.77 -26.52
C PRO A 4 4.01 0.58 -26.43
N ASN A 5 3.25 1.67 -26.61
CA ASN A 5 3.77 3.04 -26.45
C ASN A 5 3.74 3.48 -24.98
N VAL A 6 2.96 2.79 -24.14
CA VAL A 6 2.78 3.09 -22.73
C VAL A 6 2.85 1.79 -21.94
N LEU A 7 3.65 1.77 -20.88
CA LEU A 7 3.78 0.66 -19.95
C LEU A 7 3.31 1.13 -18.56
N ILE A 8 2.45 0.35 -17.92
CA ILE A 8 1.95 0.61 -16.56
C ILE A 8 2.38 -0.56 -15.68
N LEU A 9 3.11 -0.26 -14.61
CA LEU A 9 3.65 -1.23 -13.68
C LEU A 9 3.13 -0.93 -12.28
N ASP A 10 2.50 -1.91 -11.65
CA ASP A 10 2.02 -1.82 -10.27
C ASP A 10 2.82 -2.79 -9.39
N GLU A 11 3.52 -2.26 -8.40
CA GLU A 11 4.50 -2.92 -7.54
C GLU A 11 5.43 -3.91 -8.29
N PRO A 12 6.14 -3.47 -9.35
CA PRO A 12 6.99 -4.34 -10.14
C PRO A 12 8.23 -4.84 -9.39
N THR A 13 8.48 -4.33 -8.18
CA THR A 13 9.58 -4.76 -7.33
C THR A 13 9.22 -5.95 -6.44
N ASN A 14 7.93 -6.31 -6.38
CA ASN A 14 7.51 -7.43 -5.55
C ASN A 14 8.01 -8.75 -6.15
N ASP A 15 8.41 -9.68 -5.27
CA ASP A 15 8.87 -11.04 -5.62
C ASP A 15 10.15 -11.15 -6.48
N PHE A 16 10.82 -10.03 -6.80
CA PHE A 16 12.09 -10.04 -7.54
C PHE A 16 13.31 -10.01 -6.62
N ASP A 17 14.34 -10.74 -7.01
CA ASP A 17 15.66 -10.62 -6.40
C ASP A 17 16.42 -9.42 -6.99
N VAL A 18 17.53 -9.05 -6.32
CA VAL A 18 18.33 -7.88 -6.68
C VAL A 18 18.89 -7.96 -8.10
N GLU A 19 19.26 -9.16 -8.56
CA GLU A 19 19.76 -9.37 -9.91
C GLU A 19 18.67 -9.13 -10.96
N THR A 20 17.45 -9.64 -10.75
CA THR A 20 16.35 -9.43 -11.69
C THR A 20 15.86 -7.98 -11.68
N LEU A 21 15.86 -7.32 -10.52
CA LEU A 21 15.58 -5.89 -10.43
C LEU A 21 16.55 -5.07 -11.27
N THR A 22 17.85 -5.36 -11.19
CA THR A 22 18.87 -4.66 -11.98
C THR A 22 18.62 -4.83 -13.49
N ALA A 23 18.29 -6.06 -13.92
CA ALA A 23 17.97 -6.33 -15.32
C ALA A 23 16.67 -5.63 -15.78
N LEU A 24 15.69 -5.49 -14.88
CA LEU A 24 14.45 -4.76 -15.14
C LEU A 24 14.72 -3.25 -15.28
N GLU A 25 15.53 -2.67 -14.38
CA GLU A 25 15.96 -1.28 -14.45
C GLU A 25 16.63 -0.98 -15.81
N ASP A 26 17.60 -1.81 -16.22
CA ASP A 26 18.29 -1.66 -17.51
C ASP A 26 17.33 -1.73 -18.72
N LEU A 27 16.31 -2.58 -18.63
CA LEU A 27 15.30 -2.71 -19.68
C LEU A 27 14.41 -1.47 -19.75
N LEU A 28 14.02 -0.92 -18.60
CA LEU A 28 13.13 0.24 -18.52
C LEU A 28 13.86 1.53 -18.92
N ASP A 29 15.14 1.68 -18.62
CA ASP A 29 15.99 2.79 -19.10
C ASP A 29 16.02 2.88 -20.63
N GLY A 30 15.95 1.73 -21.32
CA GLY A 30 15.94 1.65 -22.78
C GLY A 30 14.56 1.78 -23.43
N PHE A 31 13.48 1.93 -22.65
CA PHE A 31 12.12 1.90 -23.15
C PHE A 31 11.75 3.23 -23.84
N ALA A 32 11.57 3.20 -25.17
CA ALA A 32 11.25 4.38 -25.97
C ALA A 32 9.78 4.87 -25.87
N GLY A 33 9.05 4.46 -24.81
CA GLY A 33 7.65 4.81 -24.57
C GLY A 33 7.46 5.57 -23.26
N THR A 34 6.20 5.75 -22.86
CA THR A 34 5.86 6.36 -21.55
C THR A 34 5.73 5.27 -20.50
N LEU A 35 6.33 5.48 -19.34
CA LEU A 35 6.24 4.57 -18.20
C LEU A 35 5.40 5.20 -17.08
N LEU A 36 4.48 4.43 -16.51
CA LEU A 36 3.77 4.76 -15.28
C LEU A 36 4.05 3.66 -14.26
N VAL A 37 4.76 4.00 -13.19
CA VAL A 37 5.14 3.05 -12.13
C VAL A 37 4.48 3.42 -10.81
N ILE A 38 3.94 2.41 -10.14
CA ILE A 38 3.55 2.45 -8.74
C ILE A 38 4.48 1.49 -8.00
N SER A 39 5.21 1.97 -7.00
CA SER A 39 6.06 1.14 -6.16
C SER A 39 6.27 1.77 -4.79
N HIS A 40 6.51 0.94 -3.79
CA HIS A 40 7.01 1.37 -2.49
C HIS A 40 8.54 1.47 -2.40
N ASP A 41 9.28 1.01 -3.41
CA ASP A 41 10.74 1.11 -3.46
C ASP A 41 11.20 2.47 -4.02
N ARG A 42 11.73 3.30 -3.13
CA ARG A 42 12.29 4.60 -3.48
C ARG A 42 13.43 4.49 -4.49
N TYR A 43 14.35 3.55 -4.31
CA TYR A 43 15.55 3.48 -5.15
C TYR A 43 15.21 3.08 -6.57
N PHE A 44 14.26 2.16 -6.73
CA PHE A 44 13.75 1.77 -8.04
C PHE A 44 13.06 2.96 -8.74
N LEU A 45 12.16 3.64 -8.04
CA LEU A 45 11.46 4.81 -8.58
C LEU A 45 12.42 5.93 -8.97
N GLU A 46 13.42 6.24 -8.14
CA GLU A 46 14.44 7.26 -8.44
C GLU A 46 15.37 6.88 -9.59
N ARG A 47 15.57 5.59 -9.84
CA ARG A 47 16.39 5.11 -10.97
C ARG A 47 15.63 5.23 -12.29
N VAL A 48 14.37 4.81 -12.30
CA VAL A 48 13.63 4.51 -13.55
C VAL A 48 12.68 5.66 -13.97
N CYS A 49 12.25 6.51 -13.03
CA CYS A 49 11.27 7.57 -13.30
C CYS A 49 11.88 8.97 -13.27
N ASP A 50 11.50 9.81 -14.22
CA ASP A 50 11.92 11.22 -14.29
C ASP A 50 11.04 12.16 -13.44
N ASP A 51 9.75 11.86 -13.36
CA ASP A 51 8.73 12.68 -12.71
C ASP A 51 8.00 11.89 -11.61
N PHE A 52 7.64 12.59 -10.53
CA PHE A 52 6.97 11.99 -9.38
C PHE A 52 5.63 12.66 -9.09
N VAL A 53 4.65 11.85 -8.70
CA VAL A 53 3.32 12.30 -8.34
C VAL A 53 2.90 11.65 -7.03
N GLY A 54 2.47 12.46 -6.06
CA GLY A 54 2.05 12.02 -4.74
C GLY A 54 0.54 11.98 -4.59
N LEU A 55 0.05 10.95 -3.90
CA LEU A 55 -1.32 10.83 -3.38
C LEU A 55 -1.31 10.99 -1.86
N TYR A 56 -2.07 11.95 -1.34
CA TYR A 56 -2.13 12.23 0.10
C TYR A 56 -3.42 11.73 0.77
N GLY A 57 -4.17 10.84 0.10
CA GLY A 57 -5.45 10.30 0.61
C GLY A 57 -6.66 11.21 0.38
N ASP A 58 -6.47 12.40 -0.19
CA ASP A 58 -7.53 13.32 -0.60
C ASP A 58 -8.08 13.05 -2.02
N ARG A 59 -7.68 11.90 -2.61
CA ARG A 59 -7.98 11.49 -3.99
C ARG A 59 -7.49 12.49 -5.05
N LYS A 60 -6.49 13.30 -4.71
CA LYS A 60 -5.83 14.19 -5.67
C LYS A 60 -4.40 13.75 -5.92
N LEU A 61 -3.98 13.96 -7.16
CA LEU A 61 -2.60 13.80 -7.59
C LEU A 61 -1.91 15.15 -7.51
N SER A 62 -0.78 15.20 -6.81
CA SER A 62 0.05 16.40 -6.71
C SER A 62 1.43 16.10 -7.30
N SER A 63 1.87 16.91 -8.25
CA SER A 63 3.23 16.81 -8.79
C SER A 63 4.24 17.12 -7.69
N LEU A 64 5.26 16.28 -7.57
CA LEU A 64 6.32 16.37 -6.57
C LEU A 64 7.57 16.93 -7.23
N THR A 65 7.70 18.25 -7.25
CA THR A 65 8.88 18.92 -7.82
C THR A 65 10.17 18.63 -7.06
N GLY A 66 10.10 18.30 -5.78
CA GLY A 66 11.21 17.84 -4.96
C GLY A 66 11.34 16.31 -4.90
N GLY A 67 10.67 15.58 -5.79
CA GLY A 67 10.70 14.12 -5.85
C GLY A 67 10.13 13.45 -4.60
N ILE A 68 10.61 12.23 -4.32
CA ILE A 68 10.12 11.42 -3.20
C ILE A 68 10.42 12.05 -1.83
N ASP A 69 11.48 12.84 -1.72
CA ASP A 69 11.81 13.52 -0.46
C ASP A 69 10.75 14.55 -0.04
N GLU A 70 10.18 15.29 -0.98
CA GLU A 70 9.05 16.19 -0.74
C GLU A 70 7.85 15.42 -0.19
N TYR A 71 7.52 14.29 -0.82
CA TYR A 71 6.41 13.43 -0.39
C TYR A 71 6.60 12.93 1.05
N LEU A 72 7.80 12.45 1.38
CA LEU A 72 8.13 11.98 2.72
C LEU A 72 8.07 13.09 3.77
N ALA A 73 8.51 14.31 3.43
CA ALA A 73 8.44 15.46 4.33
C ALA A 73 7.00 15.84 4.66
N VAL A 74 6.14 15.93 3.64
CA VAL A 74 4.71 16.22 3.81
C VAL A 74 4.04 15.12 4.63
N ARG A 75 4.29 13.85 4.32
CA ARG A 75 3.71 12.72 5.06
C ARG A 75 4.13 12.70 6.54
N ARG A 76 5.38 13.07 6.87
CA ARG A 76 5.82 13.23 8.27
C ARG A 76 5.07 14.34 9.00
N SER A 77 4.86 15.49 8.35
CA SER A 77 4.11 16.61 8.94
C SER A 77 2.62 16.26 9.18
N GLN A 78 2.00 15.52 8.27
CA GLN A 78 0.62 15.06 8.41
C GLN A 78 0.47 13.94 9.46
N GLY A 79 1.41 12.99 9.49
CA GLY A 79 1.43 11.92 10.50
C GLY A 79 1.70 12.43 11.92
N SER A 80 2.41 13.55 12.08
CA SER A 80 2.61 14.18 13.39
C SER A 80 1.32 14.75 13.99
N ASN A 81 0.29 15.04 13.17
CA ASN A 81 -0.99 15.54 13.65
C ASN A 81 -1.92 14.44 14.20
N ASN A 82 -1.57 13.16 14.02
CA ASN A 82 -2.32 12.03 14.54
C ASN A 82 -1.67 11.39 15.79
N LYS A 83 -0.59 11.99 16.31
CA LYS A 83 0.02 11.59 17.58
C LYS A 83 -0.50 12.46 18.74
N SER A 84 -1.72 12.19 19.21
CA SER A 84 -2.11 12.55 20.58
C SER A 84 -3.41 11.87 21.02
N ALA A 85 -3.33 10.58 21.32
CA ALA A 85 -4.18 9.97 22.34
C ALA A 85 -3.40 8.83 22.99
N SER A 86 -2.49 9.17 23.92
CA SER A 86 -1.86 8.17 24.78
C SER A 86 -2.95 7.39 25.51
N ALA A 87 -3.14 6.13 25.15
CA ALA A 87 -4.09 5.23 25.79
C ALA A 87 -3.73 5.09 27.28
N LYS A 88 -4.71 5.26 28.16
CA LYS A 88 -4.53 5.00 29.59
C LYS A 88 -4.36 3.49 29.81
N PRO A 89 -3.43 3.03 30.65
CA PRO A 89 -3.20 1.61 30.89
C PRO A 89 -4.45 0.95 31.49
N ILE A 90 -4.79 -0.24 31.00
CA ILE A 90 -5.96 -0.99 31.47
C ILE A 90 -5.62 -1.71 32.77
N THR A 91 -6.20 -1.25 33.89
CA THR A 91 -5.85 -1.73 35.24
C THR A 91 -6.75 -2.85 35.78
N SER A 92 -7.88 -3.14 35.13
CA SER A 92 -8.86 -4.14 35.59
C SER A 92 -8.71 -5.48 34.89
N SER A 93 -8.78 -6.59 35.64
CA SER A 93 -8.67 -7.96 35.11
C SER A 93 -9.83 -8.37 34.20
N ALA A 94 -11.00 -7.75 34.36
CA ALA A 94 -12.14 -7.94 33.46
C ALA A 94 -11.89 -7.27 32.09
N ASP A 95 -11.36 -6.05 32.12
CA ASP A 95 -11.07 -5.27 30.92
C ASP A 95 -9.93 -5.90 30.11
N GLN A 96 -8.88 -6.41 30.77
CA GLN A 96 -7.79 -7.16 30.13
C GLN A 96 -8.30 -8.36 29.31
N ARG A 97 -9.30 -9.09 29.81
CA ARG A 97 -9.89 -10.23 29.09
C ARG A 97 -10.71 -9.80 27.88
N VAL A 98 -11.36 -8.65 27.93
CA VAL A 98 -12.12 -8.09 26.81
C VAL A 98 -11.16 -7.61 25.73
N THR A 99 -10.10 -6.89 26.11
CA THR A 99 -9.04 -6.41 25.20
C THR A 99 -8.33 -7.56 24.52
N ALA A 100 -7.92 -8.60 25.27
CA ALA A 100 -7.29 -9.79 24.68
C ALA A 100 -8.19 -10.47 23.63
N LYS A 101 -9.51 -10.57 23.87
CA LYS A 101 -10.46 -11.10 22.89
C LYS A 101 -10.59 -10.21 21.66
N ALA A 102 -10.55 -8.89 21.84
CA ALA A 102 -10.62 -7.94 20.73
C ALA A 102 -9.36 -8.02 19.84
N ILE A 103 -8.17 -8.15 20.45
CA ILE A 103 -6.90 -8.39 19.76
C ILE A 103 -6.98 -9.66 18.89
N THR A 104 -7.33 -10.81 19.48
CA THR A 104 -7.44 -12.08 18.72
C THR A 104 -8.50 -12.01 17.62
N ARG A 105 -9.57 -11.22 17.81
CA ARG A 105 -10.59 -11.02 16.78
C ARG A 105 -10.05 -10.18 15.62
N ALA A 106 -9.33 -9.10 15.92
CA ALA A 106 -8.70 -8.24 14.91
C ALA A 106 -7.69 -9.04 14.07
N GLU A 107 -6.82 -9.83 14.71
CA GLU A 107 -5.86 -10.73 14.02
C GLU A 107 -6.55 -11.67 13.03
N ARG A 108 -7.62 -12.35 13.47
CA ARG A 108 -8.38 -13.25 12.60
C ARG A 108 -9.09 -12.53 11.46
N GLN A 109 -9.47 -11.28 11.65
CA GLN A 109 -10.10 -10.48 10.60
C GLN A 109 -9.05 -10.03 9.59
N ILE A 110 -7.88 -9.59 10.05
CA ILE A 110 -6.74 -9.23 9.19
C ILE A 110 -6.35 -10.42 8.32
N GLU A 111 -6.16 -11.62 8.91
CA GLU A 111 -5.81 -12.83 8.14
C GLU A 111 -6.85 -13.19 7.06
N LYS A 112 -8.14 -12.92 7.32
CA LYS A 112 -9.20 -13.15 6.33
C LYS A 112 -9.18 -12.11 5.21
N LEU A 113 -8.92 -10.85 5.56
CA LEU A 113 -8.78 -9.77 4.59
C LEU A 113 -7.58 -10.05 3.69
N ASP A 114 -6.43 -10.45 4.26
CA ASP A 114 -5.25 -10.83 3.49
C ASP A 114 -5.54 -11.95 2.49
N LYS A 115 -6.28 -12.99 2.90
CA LYS A 115 -6.69 -14.07 1.98
C LYS A 115 -7.56 -13.55 0.84
N ARG A 116 -8.52 -12.67 1.13
CA ARG A 116 -9.41 -12.11 0.12
C ARG A 116 -8.66 -11.15 -0.81
N GLU A 117 -7.69 -10.39 -0.31
CA GLU A 117 -6.78 -9.58 -1.12
C GLU A 117 -6.04 -10.46 -2.14
N HIS A 118 -5.44 -11.57 -1.71
CA HIS A 118 -4.77 -12.51 -2.62
C HIS A 118 -5.72 -13.11 -3.67
N GLU A 119 -6.96 -13.45 -3.29
CA GLU A 119 -7.98 -13.92 -4.23
C GLU A 119 -8.33 -12.86 -5.28
N ILE A 120 -8.56 -11.61 -4.85
CA ILE A 120 -8.86 -10.50 -5.78
C ILE A 120 -7.68 -10.27 -6.74
N HIS A 121 -6.44 -10.31 -6.26
CA HIS A 121 -5.27 -10.20 -7.13
C HIS A 121 -5.21 -11.32 -8.18
N ALA A 122 -5.55 -12.55 -7.80
CA ALA A 122 -5.64 -13.66 -8.75
C ALA A 122 -6.77 -13.46 -9.77
N GLU A 123 -7.95 -13.01 -9.32
CA GLU A 123 -9.10 -12.68 -10.18
C GLU A 123 -8.77 -11.54 -11.16
N LEU A 124 -8.01 -10.53 -10.73
CA LEU A 124 -7.55 -9.41 -11.57
C LEU A 124 -6.63 -9.89 -12.70
N ILE A 125 -5.72 -10.83 -12.42
CA ILE A 125 -4.82 -11.42 -13.43
C ILE A 125 -5.63 -12.26 -14.43
N GLU A 126 -6.53 -13.10 -13.93
CA GLU A 126 -7.37 -13.97 -14.76
C GLU A 126 -8.29 -13.17 -15.69
N HIS A 127 -8.84 -12.07 -15.19
CA HIS A 127 -9.78 -11.21 -15.91
C HIS A 127 -9.16 -9.94 -16.52
N SER A 128 -7.85 -9.97 -16.80
CA SER A 128 -7.06 -8.83 -17.31
C SER A 128 -7.60 -8.10 -18.55
N THR A 129 -8.55 -8.69 -19.29
CA THR A 129 -9.19 -8.08 -20.48
C THR A 129 -10.59 -7.52 -20.24
N ASN A 130 -11.19 -7.75 -19.07
CA ASN A 130 -12.53 -7.27 -18.72
C ASN A 130 -12.46 -6.02 -17.83
N PHE A 131 -12.47 -4.85 -18.46
CA PHE A 131 -12.32 -3.57 -17.77
C PHE A 131 -13.39 -3.26 -16.72
N GLU A 132 -14.65 -3.65 -16.95
CA GLU A 132 -15.73 -3.41 -15.98
C GLU A 132 -15.51 -4.24 -14.71
N LEU A 133 -15.15 -5.51 -14.87
CA LEU A 133 -14.87 -6.40 -13.75
C LEU A 133 -13.61 -5.97 -12.98
N ILE A 134 -12.54 -5.59 -13.70
CA ILE A 134 -11.31 -5.05 -13.08
C ILE A 134 -11.62 -3.80 -12.24
N ALA A 135 -12.44 -2.87 -12.76
CA ALA A 135 -12.81 -1.67 -12.02
C ALA A 135 -13.57 -2.00 -10.73
N THR A 136 -14.48 -2.98 -10.77
CA THR A 136 -15.20 -3.43 -9.57
C THR A 136 -14.29 -4.12 -8.56
N LEU A 137 -13.38 -4.99 -9.01
CA LEU A 137 -12.43 -5.70 -8.16
C LEU A 137 -11.43 -4.74 -7.50
N ASN A 138 -10.94 -3.72 -8.23
CA ASN A 138 -10.09 -2.69 -7.65
C ASN A 138 -10.83 -1.84 -6.61
N ALA A 139 -12.11 -1.53 -6.82
CA ALA A 139 -12.90 -0.82 -5.82
C ALA A 139 -13.05 -1.65 -4.53
N GLU A 140 -13.32 -2.96 -4.66
CA GLU A 140 -13.36 -3.89 -3.53
C GLU A 140 -12.01 -3.98 -2.81
N LEU A 141 -10.90 -4.08 -3.58
CA LEU A 141 -9.54 -4.13 -3.04
C LEU A 141 -9.21 -2.90 -2.20
N LEU A 142 -9.53 -1.70 -2.67
CA LEU A 142 -9.30 -0.45 -1.95
C LEU A 142 -10.09 -0.38 -0.64
N GLU A 143 -11.35 -0.84 -0.63
CA GLU A 143 -12.16 -0.89 0.59
C GLU A 143 -11.62 -1.91 1.59
N LEU A 144 -11.17 -3.06 1.10
CA LEU A 144 -10.57 -4.11 1.90
C LEU A 144 -9.28 -3.62 2.57
N GLN A 145 -8.38 -3.00 1.80
CA GLN A 145 -7.12 -2.44 2.31
C GLN A 145 -7.36 -1.34 3.34
N ALA A 146 -8.32 -0.44 3.10
CA ALA A 146 -8.70 0.58 4.07
C ALA A 146 -9.22 -0.02 5.38
N THR A 147 -10.04 -1.08 5.27
CA THR A 147 -10.56 -1.81 6.43
C THR A 147 -9.44 -2.50 7.20
N ARG A 148 -8.49 -3.13 6.49
CA ARG A 148 -7.32 -3.79 7.09
C ARG A 148 -6.48 -2.80 7.89
N VAL A 149 -6.12 -1.65 7.32
CA VAL A 149 -5.36 -0.59 8.01
C VAL A 149 -6.10 -0.12 9.27
N SER A 150 -7.43 0.00 9.23
CA SER A 150 -8.21 0.38 10.42
C SER A 150 -8.13 -0.66 11.54
N LEU A 151 -8.14 -1.95 11.20
CA LEU A 151 -8.03 -3.05 12.15
C LEU A 151 -6.61 -3.19 12.71
N GLU A 152 -5.59 -2.96 11.91
CA GLU A 152 -4.19 -2.94 12.34
C GLU A 152 -3.94 -1.82 13.37
N ASN A 153 -4.46 -0.61 13.11
CA ASN A 153 -4.37 0.49 14.07
C ASN A 153 -5.10 0.16 15.38
N LEU A 154 -6.30 -0.41 15.31
CA LEU A 154 -7.02 -0.87 16.50
C LEU A 154 -6.23 -1.93 17.27
N TRP A 155 -5.65 -2.91 16.57
CA TRP A 155 -4.83 -3.95 17.19
C TRP A 155 -3.61 -3.33 17.89
N LEU A 156 -2.96 -2.35 17.27
CA LEU A 156 -1.82 -1.64 17.84
C LEU A 156 -2.23 -0.85 19.11
N GLU A 157 -3.33 -0.11 19.06
CA GLU A 157 -3.86 0.60 20.23
C GLU A 157 -4.21 -0.35 21.40
N LEU A 158 -4.84 -1.49 21.10
CA LEU A 158 -5.24 -2.47 22.12
C LEU A 158 -4.03 -3.18 22.72
N THR A 159 -3.00 -3.46 21.93
CA THR A 159 -1.76 -4.09 22.42
C THR A 159 -0.93 -3.11 23.25
N GLU A 160 -0.84 -1.84 22.85
CA GLU A 160 -0.21 -0.78 23.66
C GLU A 160 -0.95 -0.57 24.99
N ALA A 161 -2.29 -0.65 25.01
CA ALA A 161 -3.08 -0.49 26.23
C ALA A 161 -2.92 -1.65 27.25
N MET A 162 -2.37 -2.80 26.81
CA MET A 162 -2.05 -3.96 27.64
C MET A 162 -0.59 -4.00 28.12
N ALA A 163 0.30 -3.20 27.51
CA ALA A 163 1.72 -3.08 27.87
C ALA A 163 1.92 -2.18 29.09
#